data_AF-A0A8T0MK16-F1
#
_entry.id   AF-A0A8T0MK16-F1
#
_cell.length_a   1.000
_cell.length_b   1.000
_cell.length_c   1.000
_cell.angle_alpha   90.00
_cell.angle_beta   90.00
_cell.angle_gamma   90.00
#
_symmetry.space_group_name_H-M   'P 1'
#
loop_
_entity.id
_entity.type
_entity.pdbx_description
1 polymer ?
#
loop_
_entity_poly.entity_id
_entity_poly.type
_entity_poly.pdbx_seq_one_letter_code
_entity_poly.pdbx_strand_id
1 'polypeptide(L)'
;MPTLTKLYSMKEAALHNTPEDCWVVVDGKIYDVTKYLEDHPGGADVLLEATGKDAKEEFDDAGHSKSAIELMQDYFIGELDPTTEIPEMEVFRKEHDTGFASKLMDSAVQYWAIPAAAVGISVFVAVLYARRK
;
A
#
# COMPACT_ATOMS: atom_id res chain seq x y z
N MET A 1 23.29 -4.98 -25.71
CA MET A 1 23.40 -3.61 -26.24
C MET A 1 22.55 -2.74 -25.33
N PRO A 2 23.00 -1.58 -24.86
CA PRO A 2 22.14 -0.72 -24.05
C PRO A 2 21.06 -0.14 -24.98
N THR A 3 19.86 -0.68 -24.91
CA THR A 3 18.66 -0.02 -25.42
C THR A 3 18.46 1.25 -24.59
N LEU A 4 18.30 2.39 -25.25
CA LEU A 4 17.91 3.66 -24.62
C LEU A 4 16.45 3.52 -24.16
N THR A 5 16.26 2.78 -23.07
CA THR A 5 14.95 2.62 -22.44
C THR A 5 14.66 3.84 -21.60
N LYS A 6 13.47 4.44 -21.75
CA LYS A 6 13.05 5.55 -20.90
C LYS A 6 12.77 5.02 -19.50
N LEU A 7 13.30 5.71 -18.49
CA LEU A 7 13.09 5.38 -17.09
C LEU A 7 12.00 6.26 -16.49
N TYR A 8 11.16 5.66 -15.66
CA TYR A 8 10.06 6.32 -14.97
C TYR A 8 10.06 5.95 -13.49
N SER A 9 9.60 6.86 -12.63
CA SER A 9 9.43 6.53 -11.21
C SER A 9 8.09 5.83 -10.96
N MET A 10 7.99 5.03 -9.88
CA MET A 10 6.69 4.49 -9.44
C MET A 10 5.66 5.58 -9.15
N LYS A 11 6.11 6.76 -8.66
CA LYS A 11 5.24 7.90 -8.41
C LYS A 11 4.64 8.45 -9.71
N GLU A 12 5.43 8.47 -10.78
CA GLU A 12 4.97 8.89 -12.10
C GLU A 12 3.99 7.86 -12.67
N ALA A 13 4.34 6.58 -12.66
CA ALA A 13 3.44 5.51 -13.11
C ALA A 13 2.09 5.52 -12.37
N ALA A 14 2.08 5.85 -11.07
CA ALA A 14 0.86 5.96 -10.27
C ALA A 14 -0.08 7.11 -10.67
N LEU A 15 0.40 8.11 -11.43
CA LEU A 15 -0.44 9.19 -11.94
C LEU A 15 -1.32 8.76 -13.12
N HIS A 16 -0.91 7.71 -13.82
CA HIS A 16 -1.59 7.19 -15.01
C HIS A 16 -2.58 6.09 -14.62
N ASN A 17 -3.66 6.47 -13.94
CA ASN A 17 -4.61 5.57 -13.27
C ASN A 17 -6.08 5.73 -13.72
N THR A 18 -6.31 6.22 -14.94
CA THR A 18 -7.66 6.46 -15.47
C THR A 18 -7.91 5.65 -16.74
N PRO A 19 -9.18 5.40 -17.14
CA PRO A 19 -9.47 4.66 -18.38
C PRO A 19 -8.90 5.32 -19.64
N GLU A 20 -8.67 6.62 -19.60
CA GLU A 20 -8.12 7.40 -20.73
C GLU A 20 -6.58 7.53 -20.66
N ASP A 21 -5.98 7.07 -19.56
CA ASP A 21 -4.55 7.15 -19.27
C ASP A 21 -4.18 6.09 -18.22
N CYS A 22 -3.89 4.88 -18.69
CA CYS A 22 -3.81 3.67 -17.88
C CYS A 22 -2.46 2.96 -18.04
N TRP A 23 -1.61 3.03 -17.02
CA TRP A 23 -0.31 2.35 -17.01
C TRP A 23 -0.25 1.23 -15.98
N VAL A 24 0.23 0.07 -16.44
CA VAL A 24 0.49 -1.09 -15.59
C VAL A 24 1.99 -1.37 -15.52
N VAL A 25 2.43 -1.73 -14.32
CA VAL A 25 3.81 -2.14 -14.07
C VAL A 25 3.83 -3.64 -13.89
N VAL A 26 4.65 -4.33 -14.69
CA VAL A 26 4.87 -5.77 -14.57
C VAL A 26 6.37 -6.04 -14.70
N ASP A 27 6.94 -6.70 -13.68
CA ASP A 27 8.36 -7.09 -13.64
C ASP A 27 9.33 -5.93 -13.89
N GLY A 28 9.06 -4.78 -13.26
CA GLY A 28 9.90 -3.58 -13.39
C GLY A 28 9.76 -2.85 -14.73
N LYS A 29 8.86 -3.28 -15.60
CA LYS A 29 8.56 -2.67 -16.90
C LYS A 29 7.19 -2.01 -16.87
N ILE A 30 7.05 -0.94 -17.64
CA ILE A 30 5.86 -0.11 -17.69
C ILE A 30 5.22 -0.23 -19.06
N TYR A 31 3.91 -0.45 -19.05
CA TYR A 31 3.11 -0.63 -20.25
C TYR A 31 1.92 0.33 -20.24
N ASP A 32 1.76 1.07 -21.34
CA ASP A 32 0.58 1.91 -21.57
C ASP A 32 -0.50 1.04 -22.23
N VAL A 33 -1.45 0.60 -21.41
CA VAL A 33 -2.54 -0.30 -21.83
C VAL A 33 -3.84 0.45 -22.11
N THR A 34 -3.80 1.77 -22.17
CA THR A 34 -4.99 2.63 -22.39
C THR A 34 -5.83 2.15 -23.58
N LYS A 35 -5.19 1.80 -24.68
CA LYS A 35 -5.87 1.33 -25.91
C LYS A 35 -6.27 -0.14 -25.87
N TYR A 36 -5.77 -0.89 -24.90
CA TYR A 36 -6.00 -2.32 -24.77
C TYR A 36 -7.11 -2.67 -23.76
N LEU A 37 -7.58 -1.69 -22.99
CA LEU A 37 -8.58 -1.89 -21.94
C LEU A 37 -9.81 -2.67 -22.41
N GLU A 38 -10.38 -2.31 -23.57
CA GLU A 38 -11.57 -2.97 -24.13
C GLU A 38 -11.28 -4.31 -24.80
N ASP A 39 -10.04 -4.52 -25.25
CA ASP A 39 -9.60 -5.73 -25.93
C ASP A 39 -9.07 -6.79 -24.96
N HIS A 40 -8.91 -6.45 -23.68
CA HIS A 40 -8.39 -7.35 -22.66
C HIS A 40 -9.38 -8.49 -22.36
N PRO A 41 -9.01 -9.77 -22.59
CA PRO A 41 -9.92 -10.90 -22.37
C PRO A 41 -10.39 -11.08 -20.91
N GLY A 42 -9.61 -10.59 -19.94
CA GLY A 42 -9.98 -10.58 -18.51
C GLY A 42 -10.94 -9.45 -18.11
N GLY A 43 -11.26 -8.55 -19.05
CA GLY A 43 -12.08 -7.35 -18.83
C GLY A 43 -11.25 -6.10 -18.51
N ALA A 44 -11.84 -4.92 -18.73
CA ALA A 44 -11.19 -3.65 -18.45
C ALA A 44 -11.02 -3.40 -16.93
N ASP A 45 -11.98 -3.86 -16.12
CA ASP A 45 -12.01 -3.62 -14.68
C ASP A 45 -10.74 -4.14 -13.98
N VAL A 46 -10.27 -5.33 -14.34
CA VAL A 46 -9.07 -5.93 -13.73
C VAL A 46 -7.78 -5.17 -14.10
N LEU A 47 -7.72 -4.55 -15.28
CA LEU A 47 -6.58 -3.69 -15.66
C LEU A 47 -6.63 -2.36 -14.90
N LEU A 48 -7.83 -1.81 -14.68
CA LEU A 48 -8.04 -0.61 -13.89
C LEU A 48 -7.69 -0.80 -12.41
N GLU A 49 -7.96 -1.99 -11.85
CA GLU A 49 -7.52 -2.34 -10.49
C GLU A 49 -6.01 -2.57 -10.37
N ALA A 50 -5.37 -2.97 -11.48
CA ALA A 50 -3.92 -3.18 -11.58
C ALA A 50 -3.14 -1.87 -11.81
N THR A 51 -3.82 -0.78 -12.17
CA THR A 51 -3.15 0.45 -12.61
C THR A 51 -2.46 1.18 -11.46
N GLY A 52 -1.33 1.81 -11.75
CA GLY A 52 -0.61 2.66 -10.79
C GLY A 52 0.06 1.92 -9.61
N LYS A 53 0.09 0.59 -9.64
CA LYS A 53 0.83 -0.27 -8.71
C LYS A 53 1.63 -1.34 -9.48
N ASP A 54 2.50 -2.05 -8.77
CA ASP A 54 3.16 -3.24 -9.33
C ASP A 54 2.14 -4.38 -9.37
N ALA A 55 1.82 -4.84 -10.58
CA ALA A 55 0.81 -5.85 -10.87
C ALA A 55 1.42 -7.20 -11.25
N LYS A 56 2.70 -7.42 -10.91
CA LYS A 56 3.40 -8.68 -11.23
C LYS A 56 2.69 -9.92 -10.69
N GLU A 57 2.26 -9.87 -9.43
CA GLU A 57 1.60 -11.01 -8.78
C GLU A 57 0.27 -11.33 -9.47
N GLU A 58 -0.58 -10.32 -9.68
CA GLU A 58 -1.85 -10.49 -10.39
C GLU A 58 -1.66 -10.98 -11.83
N PHE A 59 -0.63 -10.50 -12.53
CA PHE A 59 -0.32 -10.92 -13.89
C PHE A 59 0.11 -12.40 -13.97
N ASP A 60 0.95 -12.83 -13.02
CA ASP A 60 1.44 -14.21 -12.94
C ASP A 60 0.32 -15.18 -12.53
N ASP A 61 -0.50 -14.80 -11.54
CA ASP A 61 -1.63 -15.59 -11.05
C ASP A 61 -2.73 -15.78 -12.10
N ALA A 62 -2.93 -14.79 -12.98
CA ALA A 62 -3.86 -14.89 -14.09
C ALA A 62 -3.45 -15.94 -15.15
N GLY A 63 -2.18 -16.36 -15.17
CA GLY A 63 -1.71 -17.44 -16.04
C GLY A 63 -1.69 -17.07 -17.54
N HIS A 64 -1.24 -15.86 -17.87
CA HIS A 64 -1.17 -15.38 -19.25
C HIS A 64 -0.38 -16.31 -20.18
N SER A 65 -0.94 -16.60 -21.36
CA SER A 65 -0.27 -17.40 -22.39
C SER A 65 0.98 -16.70 -22.95
N LYS A 66 1.89 -17.45 -23.56
CA LYS A 66 3.10 -16.88 -24.20
C LYS A 66 2.76 -15.80 -25.24
N SER A 67 1.73 -16.02 -26.04
CA SER A 67 1.26 -15.04 -27.02
C SER A 67 0.72 -13.77 -26.37
N ALA A 68 0.11 -13.86 -25.18
CA ALA A 68 -0.33 -12.69 -24.44
C ALA A 68 0.86 -11.89 -23.88
N ILE A 69 1.90 -12.58 -23.40
CA ILE A 69 3.15 -11.95 -22.96
C ILE A 69 3.88 -11.26 -24.12
N GLU A 70 3.86 -11.87 -25.30
CA GLU A 70 4.40 -11.27 -26.53
C GLU A 70 3.60 -10.02 -26.94
N LEU A 71 2.26 -10.09 -26.94
CA LEU A 71 1.39 -8.94 -27.22
C LEU A 71 1.62 -7.78 -26.24
N MET A 72 1.87 -8.08 -24.96
CA MET A 72 2.15 -7.06 -23.95
C MET A 72 3.35 -6.18 -24.32
N GLN A 73 4.33 -6.71 -25.06
CA GLN A 73 5.50 -5.93 -25.48
C GLN A 73 5.15 -4.77 -26.42
N ASP A 74 4.04 -4.85 -27.16
CA ASP A 74 3.59 -3.76 -28.06
C ASP A 74 3.17 -2.51 -27.27
N TYR A 75 2.83 -2.67 -26.00
CA TYR A 75 2.42 -1.60 -25.09
C TYR A 75 3.57 -1.08 -24.22
N PHE A 76 4.78 -1.59 -24.39
CA PHE A 76 5.93 -1.21 -23.58
C PHE A 76 6.37 0.23 -23.83
N ILE A 77 6.46 1.03 -22.78
CA ILE A 77 6.88 2.45 -22.86
C ILE A 77 8.20 2.75 -22.15
N GLY A 78 8.64 1.87 -21.24
CA GLY A 78 9.88 2.04 -20.51
C GLY A 78 10.00 1.15 -19.28
N GLU A 79 11.04 1.40 -18.49
CA GLU A 79 11.37 0.65 -17.29
C GLU A 79 11.23 1.53 -16.06
N LEU A 80 10.98 0.92 -14.91
CA LEU A 80 11.05 1.61 -13.65
C LEU A 80 12.49 1.99 -13.34
N ASP A 81 12.69 3.21 -12.86
CA ASP A 81 13.98 3.69 -12.41
C ASP A 81 14.38 3.00 -11.09
N PRO A 82 15.37 2.09 -11.11
CA PRO A 82 15.84 1.41 -9.90
C PRO A 82 16.60 2.36 -8.96
N THR A 83 16.91 3.59 -9.39
CA THR A 83 17.67 4.60 -8.64
C THR A 83 16.82 5.66 -7.95
N THR A 84 15.50 5.44 -7.79
CA THR A 84 14.61 6.33 -7.00
C THR A 84 14.83 6.18 -5.46
N GLU A 85 16.07 6.16 -5.02
CA GLU A 85 16.68 6.94 -3.92
C GLU A 85 18.17 7.06 -4.33
N ILE A 86 18.75 8.23 -4.64
CA ILE A 86 19.34 9.17 -3.67
C ILE A 86 19.35 10.63 -4.22
N PRO A 87 18.61 11.57 -3.62
CA PRO A 87 19.11 12.93 -3.39
C PRO A 87 19.90 12.93 -2.08
N GLU A 88 21.21 13.20 -2.11
CA GLU A 88 21.96 13.44 -0.88
C GLU A 88 21.51 14.80 -0.30
N MET A 89 21.00 14.75 0.95
CA MET A 89 20.57 15.83 1.85
C MET A 89 19.16 16.42 1.59
N GLU A 90 18.20 16.44 2.52
CA GLU A 90 18.26 16.34 3.98
C GLU A 90 17.51 15.12 4.51
N VAL A 91 18.12 14.44 5.47
CA VAL A 91 17.41 13.58 6.43
C VAL A 91 16.55 14.52 7.30
N PHE A 92 15.39 14.94 6.80
CA PHE A 92 14.29 15.27 7.69
C PHE A 92 13.76 13.93 8.19
N ARG A 93 14.48 13.38 9.18
CA ARG A 93 13.95 12.37 10.08
C ARG A 93 12.67 12.99 10.62
N LYS A 94 11.53 12.57 10.06
CA LYS A 94 10.24 12.74 10.70
C LYS A 94 10.42 12.07 12.05
N GLU A 95 10.67 12.88 13.07
CA GLU A 95 10.76 12.45 14.45
C GLU A 95 9.48 11.66 14.68
N HIS A 96 9.66 10.37 14.95
CA HIS A 96 8.57 9.49 15.30
C HIS A 96 7.93 10.11 16.54
N ASP A 97 6.81 10.80 16.35
CA ASP A 97 6.08 11.50 17.41
C ASP A 97 5.46 10.46 18.34
N THR A 98 6.34 9.87 19.16
CA THR A 98 6.02 9.05 20.32
C THR A 98 5.20 9.86 21.35
N GLY A 99 5.10 11.18 21.18
CA GLY A 99 4.26 12.08 21.97
C GLY A 99 2.77 11.88 21.71
N PHE A 100 2.32 11.66 20.48
CA PHE A 100 0.89 11.43 20.22
C PHE A 100 0.42 10.07 20.73
N ALA A 101 1.21 9.01 20.49
CA ALA A 101 0.91 7.67 20.97
C ALA A 101 0.95 7.57 22.51
N SER A 102 1.94 8.18 23.16
CA SER A 102 2.00 8.23 24.63
C SER A 102 0.86 9.05 25.22
N LYS A 103 0.50 10.19 24.61
CA LYS A 103 -0.64 11.02 25.06
C LYS A 103 -1.98 10.32 24.89
N LEU A 104 -2.17 9.53 23.83
CA LEU A 104 -3.35 8.69 23.67
C LEU A 104 -3.39 7.56 24.71
N MET A 105 -2.26 6.91 24.98
CA MET A 105 -2.16 5.83 25.96
C MET A 105 -2.43 6.34 27.39
N ASP A 106 -1.83 7.47 27.79
CA ASP A 106 -2.03 8.06 29.11
C ASP A 106 -3.50 8.50 29.31
N SER A 107 -4.13 9.06 28.27
CA SER A 107 -5.54 9.45 28.35
C SER A 107 -6.48 8.25 28.53
N ALA A 108 -6.22 7.14 27.83
CA ALA A 108 -7.01 5.92 27.94
C ALA A 108 -6.80 5.22 29.30
N VAL A 109 -5.56 5.20 29.80
CA VAL A 109 -5.22 4.63 31.11
C VAL A 109 -5.88 5.44 32.24
N GLN A 110 -5.87 6.78 32.17
CA GLN A 110 -6.43 7.62 33.21
C GLN A 110 -7.96 7.52 33.30
N TYR A 111 -8.66 7.40 32.17
CA TYR A 111 -10.12 7.23 32.15
C TYR A 111 -10.59 5.84 32.58
N TRP A 112 -9.79 4.78 32.38
CA TRP A 112 -10.19 3.43 32.77
C TRP A 112 -9.73 3.02 34.18
N ALA A 113 -8.61 3.56 34.67
CA ALA A 113 -8.09 3.22 35.99
C ALA A 113 -9.02 3.66 37.14
N ILE A 114 -9.69 4.81 37.02
CA ILE A 114 -10.57 5.35 38.08
C ILE A 114 -11.83 4.48 38.27
N PRO A 115 -12.60 4.13 37.21
CA PRO A 115 -13.72 3.20 37.36
C PRO A 115 -13.29 1.79 37.82
N ALA A 116 -12.17 1.26 37.32
CA ALA A 116 -11.70 -0.07 37.68
C ALA A 116 -11.32 -0.19 39.17
N ALA A 117 -10.65 0.83 39.72
CA ALA A 117 -10.30 0.87 41.13
C ALA A 117 -11.54 0.97 42.05
N ALA A 118 -12.53 1.80 41.69
CA ALA A 118 -13.75 1.95 42.47
C ALA A 118 -14.53 0.63 42.58
N VAL A 119 -14.68 -0.11 41.46
CA VAL A 119 -15.34 -1.41 41.46
C VAL A 119 -14.56 -2.44 42.30
N GLY A 120 -13.24 -2.47 42.18
CA GLY A 120 -12.39 -3.37 42.96
C GLY A 120 -12.51 -3.13 44.48
N ILE A 121 -12.51 -1.87 44.91
CA ILE A 121 -12.66 -1.51 46.33
C ILE A 121 -14.05 -1.92 46.85
N SER A 122 -15.12 -1.70 46.08
CA SER A 122 -16.48 -2.11 46.48
C SER A 122 -16.62 -3.62 46.64
N VAL A 123 -16.05 -4.40 45.71
CA VAL A 123 -16.06 -5.88 45.81
C VAL A 123 -15.24 -6.35 47.00
N PHE A 124 -14.07 -5.74 47.25
CA PHE A 124 -13.23 -6.10 48.39
C PHE A 124 -13.90 -5.80 49.73
N VAL A 125 -14.56 -4.65 49.88
CA VAL A 125 -15.34 -4.29 51.08
C VAL A 125 -16.52 -5.24 51.28
N ALA A 126 -17.24 -5.59 50.21
CA ALA A 126 -18.35 -6.55 50.29
C ALA A 126 -17.87 -7.95 50.72
N VAL A 127 -16.74 -8.42 50.20
CA VAL A 127 -16.13 -9.70 50.60
C VAL A 127 -15.66 -9.67 52.05
N LEU A 128 -15.03 -8.58 52.50
CA LEU A 128 -14.62 -8.43 53.91
C LEU A 128 -15.82 -8.34 54.86
N TYR A 129 -16.89 -7.65 54.46
CA TYR A 129 -18.14 -7.59 55.23
C TYR A 129 -18.81 -8.97 55.32
N ALA A 130 -18.86 -9.72 54.22
CA ALA A 130 -19.40 -11.08 54.20
C ALA A 130 -18.56 -12.08 55.00
N ARG A 131 -17.25 -11.86 55.15
CA ARG A 131 -16.36 -12.71 55.97
C ARG A 131 -16.33 -12.35 57.46
N ARG A 132 -16.88 -11.19 57.86
CA ARG A 132 -16.98 -10.75 59.26
C ARG A 132 -18.33 -11.07 59.90
N LYS A 133 -19.27 -11.65 59.15
CA LYS A 133 -20.56 -12.13 59.63
C LYS A 133 -20.55 -13.65 59.69
#